data_AF-A0A7H4N6Q0-F1
#
_entry.id   AF-A0A7H4N6Q0-F1
#
_cell.length_a   1.000
_cell.length_b   1.000
_cell.length_c   1.000
_cell.angle_alpha   90.00
_cell.angle_beta   90.00
_cell.angle_gamma   90.00
#
_symmetry.space_group_name_H-M   'P 1'
#
loop_
_entity.id
_entity.type
_entity.pdbx_description
1 polymer ?
#
loop_
_entity_poly.entity_id
_entity_poly.type
_entity_poly.pdbx_seq_one_letter_code
_entity_poly.pdbx_strand_id
1 'polypeptide(L)'
;MGTPRFTPEFKEEAVRQITERGYSIAEVSERLGVSAHSLYKWLRAVKPDNSGQQAQDLLDARTEILRLKAQLKRTEEERDILKKGSAVLCKGARLKYRFINDHREIWSIVTMCRVLKVARAGFYVWLHHPVSAGEKDNQRLLELIRDSYTLSGGVYGYRRVHGDLREIGEVCSRNRVAKIMRKNRIQAIHGYKVPTRNPRTTVTDSAQSRAA
;
A
#
# COMPACT_ATOMS: atom_id res chain seq x y z
N MET A 1 24.73 67.07 20.99
CA MET A 1 25.01 65.79 20.31
C MET A 1 26.45 65.81 19.82
N GLY A 2 27.34 65.02 20.42
CA GLY A 2 28.76 65.02 20.04
C GLY A 2 28.95 64.43 18.64
N THR A 3 29.78 65.05 17.82
CA THR A 3 30.14 64.54 16.50
C THR A 3 30.88 63.19 16.66
N PRO A 4 30.52 62.16 15.88
CA PRO A 4 31.24 60.90 15.94
C PRO A 4 32.69 61.12 15.49
N ARG A 5 33.63 60.64 16.31
CA ARG A 5 35.09 60.87 16.15
C ARG A 5 35.69 60.26 14.87
N PHE A 6 34.98 59.35 14.21
CA PHE A 6 35.38 58.68 12.98
C PHE A 6 34.17 58.54 12.05
N THR A 7 34.37 58.82 10.76
CA THR A 7 33.35 58.66 9.72
C THR A 7 33.04 57.18 9.48
N PRO A 8 31.82 56.84 9.00
CA PRO A 8 31.46 55.46 8.71
C PRO A 8 32.37 54.83 7.64
N GLU A 9 32.69 55.57 6.58
CA GLU A 9 33.59 55.14 5.51
C GLU A 9 34.97 54.74 6.04
N PHE A 10 35.53 55.52 6.97
CA PHE A 10 36.81 55.23 7.59
C PHE A 10 36.80 53.92 8.41
N LYS A 11 35.70 53.65 9.13
CA LYS A 11 35.55 52.40 9.91
C LYS A 11 35.45 51.20 8.98
N GLU A 12 34.73 51.33 7.87
CA GLU A 12 34.59 50.27 6.86
C GLU A 12 35.92 49.96 6.19
N GLU A 13 36.70 50.97 5.81
CA GLU A 13 38.01 50.77 5.19
C GLU A 13 39.02 50.15 6.17
N ALA A 14 39.01 50.57 7.44
CA ALA A 14 39.84 49.98 8.49
C ALA A 14 39.51 48.50 8.72
N VAL A 15 38.22 48.12 8.72
CA VAL A 15 37.81 46.70 8.81
C VAL A 15 38.19 45.94 7.54
N ARG A 16 38.04 46.54 6.36
CA ARG A 16 38.39 45.94 5.07
C ARG A 16 39.88 45.57 4.98
N GLN A 17 40.78 46.41 5.50
CA GLN A 17 42.20 46.10 5.58
C GLN A 17 42.51 44.85 6.41
N ILE A 18 41.71 44.58 7.45
CA ILE A 18 41.87 43.41 8.31
C ILE A 18 41.23 42.17 7.67
N THR A 19 40.02 42.28 7.11
CA THR A 19 39.27 41.11 6.60
C THR A 19 39.64 40.69 5.18
N GLU A 20 39.89 41.63 4.27
CA GLU A 20 40.15 41.34 2.85
C GLU A 20 41.64 41.32 2.52
N ARG A 21 42.43 42.23 3.15
CA ARG A 21 43.88 42.33 2.89
C ARG A 21 44.73 41.54 3.89
N GLY A 22 44.14 41.06 4.99
CA GLY A 22 44.80 40.17 5.95
C GLY A 22 45.85 40.82 6.85
N TYR A 23 45.90 42.16 6.94
CA TYR A 23 46.83 42.85 7.84
C TYR A 23 46.49 42.59 9.32
N SER A 24 47.51 42.58 10.17
CA SER A 24 47.29 42.37 11.61
C SER A 24 46.63 43.60 12.25
N ILE A 25 45.80 43.37 13.27
CA ILE A 25 45.10 44.45 13.99
C ILE A 25 46.10 45.44 14.62
N ALA A 26 47.25 44.95 15.08
CA ALA A 26 48.33 45.77 15.62
C ALA A 26 48.94 46.71 14.55
N GLU A 27 49.22 46.17 13.36
CA GLU A 27 49.77 46.93 12.24
C GLU A 27 48.78 47.99 11.71
N VAL A 28 47.49 47.64 11.62
CA VAL A 28 46.43 48.59 11.21
C VAL A 28 46.20 49.65 12.29
N SER A 29 46.34 49.29 13.57
CA SER A 29 46.26 50.22 14.71
C SER A 29 47.37 51.27 14.66
N GLU A 30 48.61 50.83 14.43
CA GLU A 30 49.78 51.72 14.31
C GLU A 30 49.69 52.62 13.07
N ARG A 31 49.32 52.05 11.92
CA ARG A 31 49.26 52.78 10.65
C ARG A 31 48.18 53.86 10.60
N LEU A 32 47.00 53.57 11.17
CA LEU A 32 45.86 54.49 11.15
C LEU A 32 45.77 55.37 12.40
N GLY A 33 46.63 55.15 13.40
CA GLY A 33 46.62 55.89 14.67
C GLY A 33 45.36 55.66 15.51
N VAL A 34 44.71 54.51 15.36
CA VAL A 34 43.47 54.14 16.07
C VAL A 34 43.77 53.07 17.10
N SER A 35 43.10 53.08 18.25
CA SER A 35 43.25 52.03 19.25
C SER A 35 42.83 50.65 18.72
N ALA A 36 43.66 49.63 18.94
CA ALA A 36 43.34 48.23 18.65
C ALA A 36 41.98 47.79 19.24
N HIS A 37 41.59 48.32 20.40
CA HIS A 37 40.29 48.02 21.01
C HIS A 37 39.11 48.52 20.16
N SER A 38 39.25 49.68 19.53
CA SER A 38 38.22 50.22 18.61
C SER A 38 38.15 49.41 17.31
N LEU A 39 39.29 48.95 16.79
CA LEU A 39 39.35 48.03 15.64
C LEU A 39 38.67 46.69 15.97
N TYR A 40 38.93 46.09 17.15
CA TYR A 40 38.22 44.89 17.61
C TYR A 40 36.71 45.11 17.73
N LYS A 41 36.28 46.27 18.23
CA LYS A 41 34.86 46.63 18.35
C LYS A 41 34.19 46.78 16.98
N TRP A 42 34.84 47.42 16.02
CA TRP A 42 34.32 47.55 14.65
C TRP A 42 34.30 46.19 13.94
N LEU A 43 35.32 45.36 14.13
CA LEU A 43 35.36 44.00 13.60
C LEU A 43 34.22 43.12 14.14
N ARG A 44 33.95 43.18 15.45
CA ARG A 44 32.80 42.50 16.08
C ARG A 44 31.45 43.05 15.62
N ALA A 45 31.37 44.31 15.22
CA ALA A 45 30.13 44.89 14.68
C ALA A 45 29.86 44.42 13.23
N VAL A 46 30.92 44.16 12.45
CA VAL A 46 30.80 43.66 11.06
C VAL A 46 30.62 42.13 11.01
N LYS A 47 31.32 41.39 11.89
CA LYS A 47 31.10 39.96 12.14
C LYS A 47 30.64 39.78 13.58
N PRO A 48 29.34 39.96 13.89
CA PRO A 48 28.83 39.53 15.18
C PRO A 48 29.14 38.03 15.35
N ASP A 49 29.41 37.62 16.59
CA ASP A 49 29.69 36.24 16.95
C ASP A 49 28.38 35.42 16.85
N ASN A 50 27.94 35.22 15.62
CA ASN A 50 26.74 34.45 15.28
C ASN A 50 27.02 32.94 15.38
N SER A 51 28.15 32.51 15.92
CA SER A 51 28.51 31.10 16.06
C SER A 51 27.44 30.29 16.78
N GLY A 52 26.82 30.85 17.82
CA GLY A 52 25.68 30.25 18.52
C GLY A 52 24.40 30.16 17.65
N GLN A 53 24.06 31.23 16.93
CA GLN A 53 22.89 31.25 16.04
C GLN A 53 23.09 30.31 14.83
N GLN A 54 24.27 30.32 14.22
CA GLN A 54 24.65 29.42 13.13
C GLN A 54 24.61 27.96 13.58
N ALA A 55 25.03 27.65 14.81
CA ALA A 55 24.92 26.31 15.37
C ALA A 55 23.45 25.89 15.56
N GLN A 56 22.59 26.80 16.02
CA GLN A 56 21.14 26.55 16.13
C GLN A 56 20.51 26.33 14.76
N ASP A 57 20.76 27.22 13.79
CA ASP A 57 20.23 27.12 12.42
C ASP A 57 20.67 25.81 11.75
N LEU A 58 21.91 25.36 11.99
CA LEU A 58 22.42 24.09 11.50
C LEU A 58 21.73 22.89 12.14
N LEU A 59 21.44 22.96 13.44
CA LEU A 59 20.67 21.92 14.14
C LEU A 59 19.23 21.87 13.60
N ASP A 60 18.58 23.01 13.45
CA ASP A 60 17.23 23.11 12.90
C ASP A 60 17.16 22.57 11.48
N ALA A 61 18.12 22.95 10.61
CA ALA A 61 18.24 22.40 9.26
C ALA A 61 18.44 20.88 9.27
N ARG A 62 19.24 20.33 10.19
CA ARG A 62 19.40 18.88 10.34
C ARG A 62 18.11 18.20 10.76
N THR A 63 17.37 18.77 11.70
CA THR A 63 16.08 18.20 12.13
C THR A 63 15.05 18.20 10.99
N GLU A 64 15.02 19.27 10.19
CA GLU A 64 14.11 19.36 9.05
C GLU A 64 14.50 18.40 7.94
N ILE A 65 15.81 18.22 7.65
CA ILE A 65 16.28 17.20 6.70
C ILE A 65 15.84 15.80 7.14
N LEU A 66 15.94 15.47 8.43
CA LEU A 66 15.50 14.17 8.94
C LEU A 66 13.98 14.01 8.79
N ARG A 67 13.21 15.05 9.08
CA ARG A 67 11.75 15.07 8.91
C ARG A 67 11.35 14.87 7.44
N LEU A 68 11.94 15.63 6.53
CA LEU A 68 11.67 15.56 5.09
C LEU A 68 12.05 14.18 4.52
N LYS A 69 13.21 13.64 4.92
CA LYS A 69 13.60 12.27 4.54
C LYS A 69 12.60 11.22 5.02
N ALA A 70 12.09 11.36 6.24
CA ALA A 70 11.07 10.45 6.77
C ALA A 70 9.75 10.56 6.00
N GLN A 71 9.34 11.77 5.61
CA GLN A 71 8.16 11.98 4.77
C GLN A 71 8.32 11.39 3.37
N LEU A 72 9.46 11.62 2.71
CA LEU A 72 9.76 11.05 1.40
C LEU A 72 9.74 9.52 1.43
N LYS A 73 10.39 8.91 2.42
CA LYS A 73 10.36 7.46 2.57
C LYS A 73 8.93 6.94 2.70
N ARG A 74 8.09 7.61 3.48
CA ARG A 74 6.69 7.22 3.65
C ARG A 74 5.88 7.35 2.35
N THR A 75 6.03 8.45 1.62
CA THR A 75 5.29 8.65 0.36
C THR A 75 5.74 7.68 -0.73
N GLU A 76 7.03 7.36 -0.79
CA GLU A 76 7.59 6.33 -1.67
C GLU A 76 7.03 4.94 -1.35
N GLU A 77 7.01 4.56 -0.06
CA GLU A 77 6.39 3.30 0.39
C GLU A 77 4.90 3.24 0.00
N GLU A 78 4.13 4.29 0.29
CA GLU A 78 2.69 4.34 -0.03
C GLU A 78 2.44 4.23 -1.55
N ARG A 79 3.25 4.91 -2.38
CA ARG A 79 3.22 4.80 -3.84
C ARG A 79 3.48 3.37 -4.31
N ASP A 80 4.52 2.73 -3.78
CA ASP A 80 4.94 1.40 -4.23
C ASP A 80 3.94 0.32 -3.82
N ILE A 81 3.36 0.45 -2.63
CA ILE A 81 2.25 -0.40 -2.18
C ILE A 81 1.07 -0.26 -3.14
N LEU A 82 0.70 0.96 -3.54
CA LEU A 82 -0.44 1.18 -4.44
C LEU A 82 -0.17 0.59 -5.83
N LYS A 83 1.06 0.76 -6.33
CA LYS A 83 1.49 0.23 -7.63
C LYS A 83 1.41 -1.29 -7.69
N LYS A 84 1.94 -2.00 -6.68
CA LYS A 84 1.86 -3.48 -6.64
C LYS A 84 0.50 -4.00 -6.18
N GLY A 85 -0.21 -3.23 -5.35
CA GLY A 85 -1.49 -3.60 -4.73
C GLY A 85 -2.72 -3.29 -5.56
N SER A 86 -2.58 -2.68 -6.74
CA SER A 86 -3.71 -2.25 -7.60
C SER A 86 -4.76 -3.35 -7.81
N ALA A 87 -4.35 -4.60 -8.01
CA ALA A 87 -5.23 -5.74 -8.22
C ALA A 87 -6.09 -6.13 -6.99
N VAL A 88 -5.67 -5.77 -5.77
CA VAL A 88 -6.37 -6.13 -4.52
C VAL A 88 -7.22 -5.01 -3.93
N LEU A 89 -7.10 -3.78 -4.44
CA LEU A 89 -7.82 -2.60 -3.91
C LEU A 89 -9.35 -2.79 -3.94
N CYS A 90 -9.87 -3.36 -5.04
CA CYS A 90 -11.28 -3.62 -5.26
C CYS A 90 -11.73 -5.01 -4.76
N LYS A 91 -10.89 -5.72 -4.00
CA LYS A 91 -11.18 -7.06 -3.49
C LYS A 91 -11.57 -7.01 -2.00
N GLY A 92 -12.19 -8.09 -1.53
CA GLY A 92 -12.55 -8.23 -0.12
C GLY A 92 -11.32 -8.24 0.80
N ALA A 93 -11.53 -7.94 2.09
CA ALA A 93 -10.46 -7.80 3.09
C ALA A 93 -9.52 -9.01 3.16
N ARG A 94 -10.01 -10.23 2.95
CA ARG A 94 -9.17 -11.44 2.96
C ARG A 94 -8.07 -11.43 1.88
N LEU A 95 -8.38 -10.95 0.67
CA LEU A 95 -7.39 -10.85 -0.41
C LEU A 95 -6.39 -9.72 -0.14
N LYS A 96 -6.83 -8.65 0.53
CA LYS A 96 -5.94 -7.59 1.02
C LYS A 96 -5.00 -8.11 2.11
N TYR A 97 -5.49 -8.91 3.06
CA TYR A 97 -4.65 -9.54 4.09
C TYR A 97 -3.64 -10.53 3.50
N ARG A 98 -4.03 -11.30 2.47
CA ARG A 98 -3.10 -12.13 1.73
C ARG A 98 -1.97 -11.30 1.11
N PHE A 99 -2.31 -10.21 0.41
CA PHE A 99 -1.30 -9.30 -0.14
C PHE A 99 -0.37 -8.74 0.93
N ILE A 100 -0.91 -8.33 2.08
CA ILE A 100 -0.12 -7.84 3.23
C ILE A 100 0.86 -8.91 3.72
N ASN A 101 0.41 -10.17 3.82
CA ASN A 101 1.25 -11.28 4.25
C ASN A 101 2.39 -11.58 3.26
N ASP A 102 2.10 -11.50 1.96
CA ASP A 102 3.06 -11.76 0.89
C ASP A 102 4.14 -10.66 0.81
N HIS A 103 3.85 -9.45 1.28
CA HIS A 103 4.77 -8.29 1.22
C HIS A 103 5.26 -7.80 2.60
N ARG A 104 5.04 -8.57 3.66
CA ARG A 104 5.37 -8.19 5.06
C ARG A 104 6.86 -7.93 5.32
N GLU A 105 7.74 -8.48 4.48
CA GLU A 105 9.20 -8.34 4.60
C GLU A 105 9.72 -7.08 3.87
N ILE A 106 8.92 -6.55 2.94
CA ILE A 106 9.30 -5.40 2.10
C ILE A 106 8.78 -4.10 2.72
N TRP A 107 7.54 -4.11 3.22
CA TRP A 107 6.88 -2.91 3.74
C TRP A 107 6.29 -3.14 5.13
N SER A 108 6.10 -2.03 5.86
CA SER A 108 5.41 -2.07 7.14
C SER A 108 3.95 -2.48 6.99
N ILE A 109 3.51 -3.41 7.86
CA ILE A 109 2.10 -3.82 7.98
C ILE A 109 1.21 -2.61 8.26
N VAL A 110 1.67 -1.65 9.07
CA VAL A 110 0.89 -0.45 9.41
C VAL A 110 0.65 0.41 8.18
N THR A 111 1.68 0.62 7.36
CA THR A 111 1.57 1.39 6.10
C THR A 111 0.62 0.68 5.14
N MET A 112 0.78 -0.63 4.95
CA MET A 112 -0.10 -1.41 4.07
C MET A 112 -1.56 -1.41 4.54
N CYS A 113 -1.84 -1.58 5.83
CA CYS A 113 -3.20 -1.50 6.37
C CYS A 113 -3.84 -0.13 6.13
N ARG A 114 -3.08 0.95 6.31
CA ARG A 114 -3.53 2.33 6.05
C ARG A 114 -3.86 2.52 4.56
N VAL A 115 -2.95 2.15 3.67
CA VAL A 115 -3.11 2.31 2.20
C VAL A 115 -4.27 1.48 1.67
N LEU A 116 -4.40 0.22 2.11
CA LEU A 116 -5.42 -0.71 1.63
C LEU A 116 -6.79 -0.52 2.32
N LYS A 117 -6.87 0.41 3.28
CA LYS A 117 -8.06 0.70 4.10
C LYS A 117 -8.61 -0.55 4.80
N VAL A 118 -7.76 -1.27 5.52
CA VAL A 118 -8.14 -2.46 6.31
C VAL A 118 -7.66 -2.36 7.75
N ALA A 119 -8.41 -2.96 8.68
CA ALA A 119 -8.07 -2.96 10.09
C ALA A 119 -6.87 -3.88 10.38
N ARG A 120 -5.91 -3.40 11.17
CA ARG A 120 -4.73 -4.18 11.58
C ARG A 120 -5.10 -5.39 12.43
N ALA A 121 -6.07 -5.26 13.34
CA ALA A 121 -6.55 -6.38 14.16
C ALA A 121 -7.10 -7.53 13.29
N GLY A 122 -7.83 -7.19 12.23
CA GLY A 122 -8.38 -8.18 11.29
C GLY A 122 -7.30 -8.98 10.53
N PHE A 123 -6.15 -8.38 10.28
CA PHE A 123 -5.01 -9.08 9.67
C PHE A 123 -4.49 -10.21 10.57
N TYR A 124 -4.29 -9.96 11.87
CA TYR A 124 -3.80 -10.99 12.78
C TYR A 124 -4.85 -12.09 13.04
N VAL A 125 -6.14 -11.75 13.08
CA VAL A 125 -7.21 -12.77 13.12
C VAL A 125 -7.17 -13.64 11.86
N TRP A 126 -7.01 -13.02 10.69
CA TRP A 126 -6.88 -13.75 9.42
C TRP A 126 -5.60 -14.60 9.35
N LEU A 127 -4.50 -14.15 9.98
CA LEU A 127 -3.23 -14.88 10.02
C LEU A 127 -3.39 -16.25 10.71
N HIS A 128 -4.15 -16.32 11.80
CA HIS A 128 -4.45 -17.58 12.49
C HIS A 128 -5.58 -18.38 11.80
N HIS A 129 -6.48 -17.71 11.07
CA HIS A 129 -7.61 -18.33 10.38
C HIS A 129 -7.70 -17.92 8.89
N PRO A 130 -6.74 -18.36 8.06
CA PRO A 130 -6.61 -17.91 6.67
C PRO A 130 -7.67 -18.51 5.73
N VAL A 131 -8.38 -19.56 6.17
CA VAL A 131 -9.49 -20.19 5.46
C VAL A 131 -10.82 -19.79 6.13
N SER A 132 -11.81 -19.35 5.34
CA SER A 132 -13.13 -19.03 5.89
C SER A 132 -13.89 -20.31 6.25
N ALA A 133 -14.81 -20.24 7.20
CA ALA A 133 -15.66 -21.38 7.56
C ALA A 133 -16.33 -22.01 6.32
N GLY A 134 -16.92 -21.18 5.44
CA GLY A 134 -17.52 -21.68 4.20
C GLY A 134 -16.52 -22.31 3.22
N GLU A 135 -15.24 -21.93 3.22
CA GLU A 135 -14.23 -22.60 2.39
C GLU A 135 -13.79 -23.93 3.02
N LYS A 136 -13.74 -24.03 4.35
CA LYS A 136 -13.56 -25.32 5.05
C LYS A 136 -14.71 -26.27 4.73
N ASP A 137 -15.95 -25.78 4.76
CA ASP A 137 -17.12 -26.58 4.38
C ASP A 137 -17.08 -26.99 2.90
N ASN A 138 -16.60 -26.11 2.02
CA ASN A 138 -16.43 -26.44 0.62
C ASN A 138 -15.32 -27.49 0.41
N GLN A 139 -14.28 -27.50 1.23
CA GLN A 139 -13.24 -28.54 1.23
C GLN A 139 -13.81 -29.87 1.69
N ARG A 140 -14.55 -29.90 2.81
CA ARG A 140 -15.27 -31.10 3.28
C ARG A 140 -16.22 -31.63 2.20
N LEU A 141 -17.00 -30.76 1.59
CA LEU A 141 -17.93 -31.13 0.52
C LEU A 141 -17.20 -31.60 -0.75
N LEU A 142 -16.02 -31.06 -1.03
CA LEU A 142 -15.18 -31.49 -2.15
C LEU A 142 -14.68 -32.92 -1.96
N GLU A 143 -14.35 -33.34 -0.75
CA GLU A 143 -13.95 -34.71 -0.44
C GLU A 143 -15.09 -35.69 -0.78
N LEU A 144 -16.30 -35.42 -0.27
CA LEU A 144 -17.48 -36.25 -0.59
C LEU A 144 -17.81 -36.27 -2.08
N ILE A 145 -17.63 -35.13 -2.77
CA ILE A 145 -17.78 -35.04 -4.23
C ILE A 145 -16.75 -35.94 -4.95
N ARG A 146 -15.50 -35.96 -4.46
CA ARG A 146 -14.45 -36.80 -5.04
C ARG A 146 -14.72 -38.27 -4.81
N ASP A 147 -15.24 -38.66 -3.65
CA ASP A 147 -15.57 -40.04 -3.34
C ASP A 147 -16.68 -40.55 -4.27
N SER A 148 -17.81 -39.84 -4.36
CA SER A 148 -18.89 -40.16 -5.30
C SER A 148 -18.41 -40.19 -6.76
N TYR A 149 -17.60 -39.20 -7.17
CA TYR A 149 -17.05 -39.15 -8.53
C TYR A 149 -16.14 -40.36 -8.82
N THR A 150 -15.27 -40.73 -7.88
CA THR A 150 -14.32 -41.84 -8.04
C THR A 150 -15.02 -43.20 -8.02
N LEU A 151 -16.00 -43.39 -7.13
CA LEU A 151 -16.86 -44.59 -7.09
C LEU A 151 -17.61 -44.80 -8.41
N SER A 152 -17.99 -43.72 -9.09
CA SER A 152 -18.64 -43.79 -10.41
C SER A 152 -17.66 -44.01 -11.59
N GLY A 153 -16.35 -44.13 -11.33
CA GLY A 153 -15.32 -44.19 -12.37
C GLY A 153 -15.22 -42.92 -13.22
N GLY A 154 -15.64 -41.77 -12.68
CA GLY A 154 -15.64 -40.49 -13.37
C GLY A 154 -16.79 -40.27 -14.37
N VAL A 155 -17.80 -41.13 -14.36
CA VAL A 155 -18.99 -40.99 -15.23
C VAL A 155 -19.95 -39.93 -14.69
N TYR A 156 -20.00 -39.71 -13.37
CA TYR A 156 -21.01 -38.85 -12.77
C TYR A 156 -20.69 -37.36 -12.95
N GLY A 157 -21.67 -36.63 -13.49
CA GLY A 157 -21.69 -35.17 -13.47
C GLY A 157 -22.33 -34.61 -12.19
N TYR A 158 -22.25 -33.30 -12.01
CA TYR A 158 -22.70 -32.61 -10.78
C TYR A 158 -24.15 -32.89 -10.37
N ARG A 159 -25.04 -33.28 -11.31
CA ARG A 159 -26.43 -33.63 -11.00
C ARG A 159 -26.54 -34.97 -10.29
N ARG A 160 -25.78 -35.97 -10.72
CA ARG A 160 -25.77 -37.32 -10.12
C ARG A 160 -25.01 -37.29 -8.80
N VAL A 161 -23.83 -36.65 -8.79
CA VAL A 161 -23.08 -36.42 -7.54
C VAL A 161 -23.94 -35.71 -6.49
N HIS A 162 -24.77 -34.73 -6.88
CA HIS A 162 -25.72 -34.10 -5.95
C HIS A 162 -26.81 -35.05 -5.44
N GLY A 163 -27.24 -36.02 -6.26
CA GLY A 163 -28.11 -37.12 -5.84
C GLY A 163 -27.46 -37.99 -4.79
N ASP A 164 -26.25 -38.50 -5.06
CA ASP A 164 -25.48 -39.33 -4.13
C ASP A 164 -25.26 -38.60 -2.79
N LEU A 165 -24.89 -37.31 -2.84
CA LEU A 165 -24.71 -36.50 -1.63
C LEU A 165 -26.01 -36.38 -0.82
N ARG A 166 -27.15 -36.26 -1.49
CA ARG A 166 -28.46 -36.21 -0.83
C ARG A 166 -28.80 -37.56 -0.19
N GLU A 167 -28.46 -38.68 -0.83
CA GLU A 167 -28.66 -40.03 -0.29
C GLU A 167 -27.80 -40.27 0.95
N ILE A 168 -26.58 -39.71 0.99
CA ILE A 168 -25.70 -39.72 2.17
C ILE A 168 -26.20 -38.77 3.29
N GLY A 169 -27.23 -37.95 3.02
CA GLY A 169 -27.82 -37.03 3.99
C GLY A 169 -27.23 -35.60 3.98
N GLU A 170 -26.41 -35.25 2.99
CA GLU A 170 -25.80 -33.93 2.90
C GLU A 170 -26.76 -32.88 2.33
N VAL A 171 -27.02 -31.83 3.12
CA VAL A 171 -27.87 -30.71 2.71
C VAL A 171 -27.04 -29.69 1.92
N CYS A 172 -26.98 -29.87 0.60
CA CYS A 172 -26.31 -28.93 -0.29
C CYS A 172 -27.15 -28.60 -1.54
N SER A 173 -26.90 -27.41 -2.11
CA SER A 173 -27.56 -27.00 -3.36
C SER A 173 -26.82 -27.55 -4.57
N ARG A 174 -27.57 -27.98 -5.58
CA ARG A 174 -27.02 -28.48 -6.85
C ARG A 174 -26.01 -27.52 -7.50
N ASN A 175 -26.27 -26.21 -7.40
CA ASN A 175 -25.39 -25.17 -7.94
C ASN A 175 -24.09 -25.02 -7.14
N ARG A 176 -24.11 -25.31 -5.82
CA ARG A 176 -22.90 -25.34 -4.99
C ARG A 176 -21.99 -26.50 -5.41
N VAL A 177 -22.54 -27.70 -5.58
CA VAL A 177 -21.83 -28.87 -6.12
C VAL A 177 -21.23 -28.56 -7.49
N ALA A 178 -22.03 -28.00 -8.41
CA ALA A 178 -21.56 -27.61 -9.73
C ALA A 178 -20.43 -26.56 -9.71
N LYS A 179 -20.47 -25.63 -8.76
CA LYS A 179 -19.41 -24.62 -8.59
C LYS A 179 -18.12 -25.25 -8.07
N ILE A 180 -18.22 -26.13 -7.07
CA ILE A 180 -17.07 -26.83 -6.47
C ILE A 180 -16.40 -27.75 -7.49
N MET A 181 -17.18 -28.54 -8.25
CA MET A 181 -16.65 -29.40 -9.32
C MET A 181 -15.93 -28.58 -10.39
N ARG A 182 -16.53 -27.49 -10.87
CA ARG A 182 -15.89 -26.61 -11.86
C ARG A 182 -14.59 -25.98 -11.35
N LYS A 183 -14.57 -25.47 -10.12
CA LYS A 183 -13.37 -24.87 -9.48
C LYS A 183 -12.22 -25.89 -9.40
N ASN A 184 -12.54 -27.17 -9.20
CA ASN A 184 -11.58 -28.26 -9.05
C ASN A 184 -11.36 -29.07 -10.34
N ARG A 185 -11.87 -28.60 -11.48
CA ARG A 185 -11.73 -29.25 -12.80
C ARG A 185 -12.25 -30.70 -12.84
N ILE A 186 -13.25 -31.03 -12.01
CA ILE A 186 -13.92 -32.33 -12.02
C ILE A 186 -15.07 -32.25 -13.04
N GLN A 187 -15.01 -33.08 -14.07
CA GLN A 187 -16.00 -33.13 -15.16
C GLN A 187 -16.28 -34.59 -15.50
N ALA A 188 -17.53 -34.90 -15.83
CA ALA A 188 -17.89 -36.25 -16.27
C ALA A 188 -17.16 -36.60 -17.57
N ILE A 189 -16.55 -37.78 -17.63
CA ILE A 189 -15.79 -38.27 -18.79
C ILE A 189 -16.71 -38.45 -20.00
N HIS A 190 -17.94 -38.90 -19.77
CA HIS A 190 -18.93 -39.08 -20.82
C HIS A 190 -20.05 -38.05 -20.66
N GLY A 191 -20.08 -37.06 -21.55
CA GLY A 191 -21.19 -36.14 -21.65
C GLY A 191 -22.40 -36.84 -22.24
N TYR A 192 -23.39 -37.21 -21.42
CA TYR A 192 -24.72 -37.48 -21.96
C TYR A 192 -25.20 -36.22 -22.69
N LYS A 193 -25.40 -36.30 -24.02
CA LYS A 193 -26.01 -35.23 -24.80
C LYS A 193 -27.34 -34.87 -24.13
N VAL A 194 -27.48 -33.63 -23.70
CA VAL A 194 -28.75 -33.13 -23.17
C VAL A 194 -29.77 -33.22 -24.31
N PRO A 195 -30.93 -33.88 -24.13
CA PRO A 195 -32.02 -33.76 -25.10
C PRO A 195 -32.43 -32.29 -25.13
N THR A 196 -32.10 -31.61 -26.22
CA THR A 196 -32.59 -30.25 -26.47
C THR A 196 -34.10 -30.33 -26.55
N ARG A 197 -34.78 -29.62 -25.63
CA ARG A 197 -36.20 -29.22 -25.63
C ARG A 197 -37.10 -30.06 -26.55
N ASN A 198 -37.93 -30.96 -25.97
CA ASN A 198 -38.93 -31.72 -26.71
C ASN A 198 -39.64 -30.82 -27.73
N PRO A 199 -39.75 -31.21 -29.02
CA PRO A 199 -40.58 -30.49 -29.97
C PRO A 199 -42.00 -30.45 -29.40
N ARG A 200 -42.64 -29.28 -29.48
CA ARG A 200 -44.02 -29.06 -29.03
C ARG A 200 -44.93 -30.00 -29.83
N THR A 201 -45.31 -31.13 -29.24
CA THR A 201 -46.28 -32.08 -29.81
C THR A 201 -47.69 -31.63 -29.45
N THR A 202 -48.15 -30.57 -30.10
CA THR A 202 -49.58 -30.27 -30.21
C THR A 202 -49.85 -29.91 -31.66
N VAL A 203 -50.35 -30.87 -32.43
CA VAL A 203 -51.01 -30.62 -33.70
C VAL A 203 -52.41 -30.14 -33.32
N THR A 204 -52.68 -28.84 -33.41
CA THR A 204 -54.05 -28.33 -33.45
C THR A 204 -54.69 -28.82 -34.73
N ASP A 205 -55.54 -29.84 -34.62
CA ASP A 205 -56.39 -30.30 -35.72
C ASP A 205 -57.46 -29.24 -35.98
N SER A 206 -57.27 -28.44 -37.03
CA SER A 206 -58.26 -27.50 -37.54
C SER A 206 -58.92 -28.11 -38.77
N ALA A 207 -59.75 -29.12 -38.57
CA ALA A 207 -60.60 -29.69 -39.61
C ALA A 207 -62.02 -29.91 -39.08
N GLN A 208 -62.79 -28.83 -38.97
CA GLN A 208 -64.25 -28.89 -39.05
C GLN A 208 -64.78 -27.52 -39.51
N SER A 209 -64.74 -27.32 -40.83
CA SER A 209 -65.61 -26.38 -41.52
C SER A 209 -66.28 -27.13 -42.67
N ARG A 210 -67.59 -26.91 -42.83
CA ARG A 210 -68.51 -27.34 -43.90
C ARG A 210 -69.41 -28.55 -43.63
N ALA A 211 -70.64 -28.25 -43.24
CA ALA A 211 -71.89 -28.70 -43.87
C ALA A 211 -73.00 -27.80 -43.29
N ALA A 212 -73.52 -26.85 -44.09
CA ALA A 212 -74.78 -26.94 -44.85
C ALA A 212 -75.95 -26.41 -44.02
#